data_AF-A0A9D7RLY9-F1
#
_entry.id   AF-A0A9D7RLY9-F1
#
_cell.length_a   1.000
_cell.length_b   1.000
_cell.length_c   1.000
_cell.angle_alpha   90.00
_cell.angle_beta   90.00
_cell.angle_gamma   90.00
#
_symmetry.space_group_name_H-M   'P 1'
#
loop_
_entity.id
_entity.type
_entity.pdbx_description
1 polymer ?
#
loop_
_entity_poly.entity_id
_entity_poly.type
_entity_poly.pdbx_seq_one_letter_code
_entity_poly.pdbx_strand_id
1 'polypeptide(L)'
;MNKLLFGKGLSGTVLRQPTLKERWSNVLAIWHNTYEEDAGLEKIVRLILALSQFLFPGVYIRHLFWRSGPLVQDLAIEIYVLFKALLPALVLWAGGWSTEGVLWLVGWLMVETLLYIPTMIFASDALPSPRSYRRSKLLVFINYLEVVLTFAVLHMHGQYFNAPLSNWTDAVYLSFVITSTIGFGEFYPITDMGKLVVSIQSLFYLSYIALFMSVFNTRATRGYFEGSDK
;
A
#
# COMPACT_ATOMS: atom_id res chain seq x y z
N MET A 1 5.04 -20.32 -20.14
CA MET A 1 4.55 -19.03 -19.57
C MET A 1 3.10 -19.07 -19.09
N ASN A 2 2.14 -19.63 -19.84
CA ASN A 2 0.73 -19.64 -19.39
C ASN A 2 0.47 -20.34 -18.05
N LYS A 3 1.17 -21.44 -17.73
CA LYS A 3 1.05 -22.09 -16.41
C LYS A 3 1.64 -21.27 -15.25
N LEU A 4 2.60 -20.39 -15.54
CA LEU A 4 3.28 -19.55 -14.55
C LEU A 4 2.46 -18.30 -14.20
N LEU A 5 1.76 -17.74 -15.20
CA LEU A 5 0.93 -16.54 -15.04
C LEU A 5 -0.53 -16.83 -14.67
N PHE A 6 -1.11 -17.94 -15.14
CA PHE A 6 -2.57 -18.15 -15.05
C PHE A 6 -3.02 -19.25 -14.06
N GLY A 7 -2.13 -20.14 -13.60
CA GLY A 7 -2.50 -21.22 -12.67
C GLY A 7 -3.74 -22.04 -13.10
N LYS A 8 -4.37 -22.77 -12.16
CA LYS A 8 -5.72 -23.32 -12.34
C LYS A 8 -6.72 -22.29 -11.81
N GLY A 9 -7.24 -21.42 -12.68
CA GLY A 9 -8.29 -20.46 -12.31
C GLY A 9 -9.59 -21.18 -11.94
N LEU A 10 -10.06 -21.00 -10.70
CA LEU A 10 -11.42 -21.36 -10.29
C LEU A 10 -12.42 -20.70 -11.24
N SER A 11 -13.09 -21.54 -12.03
CA SER A 11 -14.25 -21.19 -12.84
C SER A 11 -15.45 -20.95 -11.92
N GLY A 12 -15.45 -19.81 -11.22
CA GLY A 12 -16.62 -19.33 -10.50
C GLY A 12 -17.37 -18.32 -11.37
N THR A 13 -18.60 -18.65 -11.75
CA THR A 13 -19.57 -17.79 -12.44
C THR A 13 -20.07 -16.67 -11.51
N VAL A 14 -19.17 -15.77 -11.08
CA VAL A 14 -19.57 -14.54 -10.39
C VAL A 14 -19.97 -13.54 -11.47
N LEU A 15 -21.18 -12.99 -11.37
CA LEU A 15 -21.68 -11.93 -12.25
C LEU A 15 -20.66 -10.80 -12.32
N ARG A 16 -20.10 -10.56 -13.51
CA ARG A 16 -19.08 -9.53 -13.72
C ARG A 16 -19.73 -8.16 -13.62
N GLN A 17 -19.49 -7.46 -12.52
CA GLN A 17 -19.92 -6.07 -12.36
C GLN A 17 -18.74 -5.11 -12.60
N PRO A 18 -19.00 -3.89 -13.08
CA PRO A 18 -17.97 -2.86 -13.16
C PRO A 18 -17.43 -2.52 -11.77
N THR A 19 -16.10 -2.50 -11.60
CA THR A 19 -15.45 -2.23 -10.31
C THR A 19 -15.91 -0.92 -9.66
N LEU A 20 -16.10 0.16 -10.44
CA LEU A 20 -16.59 1.44 -9.90
C LEU A 20 -18.00 1.33 -9.33
N LYS A 21 -18.88 0.52 -9.96
CA LYS A 21 -20.24 0.29 -9.49
C LYS A 21 -20.24 -0.50 -8.17
N GLU A 22 -19.37 -1.50 -8.08
CA GLU A 22 -19.16 -2.27 -6.84
C GLU A 22 -18.65 -1.37 -5.72
N ARG A 23 -17.63 -0.53 -5.96
CA ARG A 23 -17.12 0.43 -4.97
C ARG A 23 -18.18 1.42 -4.51
N TRP A 24 -18.99 1.94 -5.43
CA TRP A 24 -20.08 2.84 -5.09
C TRP A 24 -21.17 2.14 -4.27
N SER A 25 -21.48 0.89 -4.59
CA SER A 25 -22.39 0.06 -3.80
C SER A 25 -21.90 -0.10 -2.36
N ASN A 26 -20.58 -0.25 -2.15
CA ASN A 26 -20.01 -0.37 -0.81
C ASN A 26 -20.11 0.94 -0.02
N VAL A 27 -19.89 2.10 -0.68
CA VAL A 27 -20.12 3.41 -0.05
C VAL A 27 -21.58 3.56 0.38
N LEU A 28 -22.53 3.18 -0.49
CA LEU A 28 -23.95 3.20 -0.15
C LEU A 28 -24.31 2.23 0.96
N ALA A 29 -23.68 1.04 1.01
CA ALA A 29 -23.91 0.07 2.08
C ALA A 29 -23.46 0.58 3.45
N ILE A 30 -22.29 1.24 3.53
CA ILE A 30 -21.81 1.92 4.75
C ILE A 30 -22.75 3.08 5.12
N TRP A 31 -23.21 3.85 4.13
CA TRP A 31 -24.13 4.96 4.39
C TRP A 31 -25.46 4.50 5.00
N HIS A 32 -26.01 3.38 4.54
CA HIS A 32 -27.29 2.85 4.98
C HIS A 32 -27.18 1.83 6.14
N ASN A 33 -26.00 1.59 6.71
CA ASN A 33 -25.76 0.57 7.74
C ASN A 33 -26.33 -0.81 7.36
N THR A 34 -26.09 -1.25 6.13
CA THR A 34 -26.72 -2.46 5.58
C THR A 34 -26.19 -3.76 6.20
N TYR A 35 -24.93 -3.76 6.68
CA TYR A 35 -24.26 -4.97 7.18
C TYR A 35 -23.79 -4.86 8.64
N GLU A 36 -23.42 -3.66 9.09
CA GLU A 36 -22.96 -3.40 10.46
C GLU A 36 -23.67 -2.16 11.02
N GLU A 37 -24.00 -2.18 12.31
CA GLU A 37 -24.62 -1.05 13.04
C GLU A 37 -23.57 0.01 13.39
N ASP A 38 -22.81 0.47 12.39
CA ASP A 38 -21.77 1.47 12.59
C ASP A 38 -22.40 2.81 13.00
N ALA A 39 -21.86 3.41 14.06
CA ALA A 39 -22.34 4.68 14.58
C ALA A 39 -21.19 5.65 14.91
N GLY A 40 -21.48 6.95 14.83
CA GLY A 40 -20.55 7.99 15.24
C GLY A 40 -19.26 8.05 14.42
N LEU A 41 -18.11 8.04 15.11
CA LEU A 41 -16.78 8.24 14.51
C LEU A 41 -16.42 7.13 13.51
N GLU A 42 -16.76 5.88 13.81
CA GLU A 42 -16.46 4.72 12.97
C GLU A 42 -17.06 4.86 11.57
N LYS A 43 -18.34 5.22 11.49
CA LYS A 43 -19.03 5.45 10.22
C LYS A 43 -18.40 6.57 9.40
N ILE A 44 -18.01 7.67 10.05
CA ILE A 44 -17.35 8.81 9.39
C ILE A 44 -16.01 8.36 8.80
N VAL A 45 -15.20 7.65 9.58
CA VAL A 45 -13.89 7.15 9.14
C VAL A 45 -14.05 6.18 7.96
N ARG A 46 -14.97 5.21 8.05
CA ARG A 46 -15.24 4.25 6.97
C ARG A 46 -15.70 4.93 5.68
N LEU A 47 -16.58 5.93 5.77
CA LEU A 47 -17.03 6.69 4.61
C LEU A 47 -15.89 7.47 3.95
N ILE A 48 -15.06 8.17 4.74
CA ILE A 48 -13.89 8.90 4.22
C ILE A 48 -12.94 7.93 3.52
N LEU A 49 -12.64 6.78 4.13
CA LEU A 49 -11.76 5.77 3.55
C LEU A 49 -12.36 5.19 2.26
N ALA A 50 -13.64 4.84 2.25
CA ALA A 50 -14.31 4.30 1.06
C ALA A 50 -14.35 5.31 -0.10
N LEU A 51 -14.62 6.59 0.18
CA LEU A 51 -14.60 7.68 -0.80
C LEU A 51 -13.18 7.98 -1.31
N SER A 52 -12.17 7.90 -0.45
CA SER A 52 -10.78 8.15 -0.83
C SER A 52 -10.29 7.20 -1.92
N GLN A 53 -10.83 5.97 -1.99
CA GLN A 53 -10.47 4.98 -3.01
C GLN A 53 -10.69 5.50 -4.44
N PHE A 54 -11.64 6.41 -4.66
CA PHE A 54 -11.89 6.99 -5.98
C PHE A 54 -10.83 8.01 -6.41
N LEU A 55 -9.98 8.50 -5.50
CA LEU A 55 -8.90 9.42 -5.84
C LEU A 55 -7.67 8.71 -6.41
N PHE A 56 -7.65 7.38 -6.34
CA PHE A 56 -6.43 6.62 -6.57
C PHE A 56 -6.47 5.77 -7.84
N PRO A 57 -5.36 5.75 -8.59
CA PRO A 57 -5.27 5.06 -9.88
C PRO A 57 -5.50 3.55 -9.78
N GLY A 58 -5.24 2.90 -8.63
CA GLY A 58 -5.44 1.46 -8.46
C GLY A 58 -6.89 1.01 -8.72
N VAL A 59 -7.89 1.81 -8.34
CA VAL A 59 -9.30 1.51 -8.63
C VAL A 59 -9.59 1.58 -10.13
N TYR A 60 -9.01 2.56 -10.82
CA TYR A 60 -9.18 2.71 -12.26
C TYR A 60 -8.45 1.64 -13.06
N ILE A 61 -7.30 1.16 -12.58
CA ILE A 61 -6.60 0.02 -13.19
C ILE A 61 -7.46 -1.24 -13.07
N ARG A 62 -8.05 -1.52 -11.90
CA ARG A 62 -9.02 -2.63 -11.76
C ARG A 62 -10.21 -2.45 -12.69
N HIS A 63 -10.73 -1.23 -12.78
CA HIS A 63 -11.82 -0.91 -13.68
C HIS A 63 -11.42 -1.16 -15.13
N LEU A 64 -10.26 -0.71 -15.62
CA LEU A 64 -9.84 -0.93 -17.02
C LEU A 64 -9.88 -2.41 -17.42
N PHE A 65 -9.48 -3.31 -16.52
CA PHE A 65 -9.49 -4.75 -16.74
C PHE A 65 -10.76 -5.46 -16.26
N TRP A 66 -11.86 -4.73 -16.01
CA TRP A 66 -13.09 -5.30 -15.44
C TRP A 66 -13.66 -6.44 -16.30
N ARG A 67 -13.56 -6.33 -17.64
CA ARG A 67 -14.07 -7.33 -18.59
C ARG A 67 -13.16 -8.54 -18.77
N SER A 68 -11.87 -8.40 -18.48
CA SER A 68 -10.83 -9.41 -18.76
C SER A 68 -10.79 -10.55 -17.73
N GLY A 69 -11.67 -10.51 -16.73
CA GLY A 69 -11.82 -11.52 -15.70
C GLY A 69 -10.96 -11.28 -14.46
N PRO A 70 -11.26 -11.94 -13.33
CA PRO A 70 -10.65 -11.63 -12.03
C PRO A 70 -9.12 -11.82 -12.01
N LEU A 71 -8.60 -12.82 -12.73
CA LEU A 71 -7.16 -13.09 -12.74
C LEU A 71 -6.36 -11.98 -13.43
N VAL A 72 -6.85 -11.45 -14.55
CA VAL A 72 -6.17 -10.35 -15.27
C VAL A 72 -6.21 -9.08 -14.44
N GLN A 73 -7.32 -8.79 -13.75
CA GLN A 73 -7.39 -7.66 -12.82
C GLN A 73 -6.38 -7.80 -11.68
N ASP A 74 -6.25 -8.99 -11.12
CA ASP A 74 -5.29 -9.27 -10.07
C ASP A 74 -3.85 -9.04 -10.53
N LEU A 75 -3.49 -9.58 -11.70
CA LEU A 75 -2.16 -9.41 -12.27
C LEU A 75 -1.86 -7.94 -12.62
N ALA A 76 -2.84 -7.20 -13.17
CA ALA A 76 -2.69 -5.79 -13.46
C ALA A 76 -2.39 -4.97 -12.19
N ILE A 77 -3.02 -5.31 -11.08
CA ILE A 77 -2.76 -4.66 -9.79
C ILE A 77 -1.41 -5.05 -9.20
N GLU A 78 -0.97 -6.29 -9.38
CA GLU A 78 0.38 -6.69 -8.98
C GLU A 78 1.46 -5.91 -9.75
N ILE A 79 1.31 -5.81 -11.07
CA ILE A 79 2.22 -5.04 -11.92
C ILE A 79 2.22 -3.57 -11.49
N TYR A 80 1.05 -3.01 -11.20
CA TYR A 80 0.91 -1.65 -10.71
C TYR A 80 1.63 -1.42 -9.37
N VAL A 81 1.44 -2.32 -8.40
CA VAL A 81 2.11 -2.24 -7.08
C VAL A 81 3.63 -2.37 -7.22
N LEU A 82 4.11 -3.28 -8.08
CA LEU A 82 5.53 -3.42 -8.38
C LEU A 82 6.10 -2.16 -9.04
N PHE A 83 5.39 -1.60 -10.03
CA PHE A 83 5.78 -0.34 -10.66
C PHE A 83 5.88 0.79 -9.62
N LYS A 84 4.87 0.92 -8.76
CA LYS A 84 4.87 1.90 -7.66
C LYS A 84 6.08 1.74 -6.74
N ALA A 85 6.43 0.52 -6.36
CA ALA A 85 7.59 0.28 -5.49
C ALA A 85 8.93 0.55 -6.18
N LEU A 86 9.03 0.27 -7.48
CA LEU A 86 10.25 0.53 -8.25
C LEU A 86 10.43 2.01 -8.59
N LEU A 87 9.35 2.76 -8.74
CA LEU A 87 9.39 4.16 -9.19
C LEU A 87 10.26 5.05 -8.27
N PRO A 88 10.09 5.09 -6.92
CA PRO A 88 10.97 5.86 -6.05
C PRO A 88 12.44 5.43 -6.13
N ALA A 89 12.73 4.14 -6.28
CA ALA A 89 14.11 3.65 -6.47
C ALA A 89 14.71 4.17 -7.78
N LEU A 90 13.96 4.18 -8.88
CA LEU A 90 14.40 4.74 -10.15
C LEU A 90 14.61 6.25 -10.06
N VAL A 91 13.73 6.96 -9.34
CA VAL A 91 13.86 8.40 -9.09
C VAL A 91 15.15 8.70 -8.33
N LEU A 92 15.45 7.94 -7.27
CA LEU A 92 16.67 8.04 -6.48
C LEU A 92 17.93 7.63 -7.24
N TRP A 93 17.83 6.70 -8.20
CA TRP A 93 18.99 6.31 -9.00
C TRP A 93 19.28 7.33 -10.11
N ALA A 94 18.23 7.91 -10.71
CA ALA A 94 18.35 8.75 -11.90
C ALA A 94 18.53 10.26 -11.64
N GLY A 95 18.54 10.73 -10.40
CA GLY A 95 18.61 12.18 -10.12
C GLY A 95 17.26 12.88 -10.01
N GLY A 96 16.15 12.16 -10.12
CA GLY A 96 14.81 12.72 -10.32
C GLY A 96 14.20 13.41 -9.10
N TRP A 97 14.81 13.28 -7.91
CA TRP A 97 14.32 13.84 -6.65
C TRP A 97 14.31 15.39 -6.63
N SER A 98 15.01 16.04 -7.56
CA SER A 98 15.02 17.50 -7.70
C SER A 98 13.75 18.07 -8.34
N THR A 99 12.97 17.25 -9.04
CA THR A 99 11.81 17.71 -9.82
C THR A 99 10.53 17.64 -8.99
N GLU A 100 9.92 18.80 -8.73
CA GLU A 100 8.66 18.92 -7.96
C GLU A 100 7.56 17.98 -8.46
N GLY A 101 7.37 17.89 -9.78
CA GLY A 101 6.34 17.02 -10.37
C GLY A 101 6.56 15.54 -10.05
N VAL A 102 7.81 15.10 -9.93
CA VAL A 102 8.15 13.72 -9.54
C VAL A 102 7.81 13.48 -8.07
N LEU A 103 8.07 14.46 -7.20
CA LEU A 103 7.71 14.39 -5.78
C LEU A 103 6.21 14.28 -5.56
N TRP A 104 5.44 15.12 -6.26
CA TRP A 104 3.98 15.05 -6.21
C TRP A 104 3.46 13.70 -6.70
N LEU A 105 4.07 13.15 -7.77
CA LEU A 105 3.70 11.84 -8.29
C LEU A 105 3.99 10.72 -7.27
N VAL A 106 5.22 10.58 -6.78
CA VAL A 106 5.56 9.52 -5.81
C VAL A 106 4.83 9.70 -4.48
N GLY A 107 4.65 10.95 -4.04
CA GLY A 107 3.88 11.28 -2.84
C GLY A 107 2.40 10.91 -2.98
N TRP A 108 1.77 11.22 -4.12
CA TRP A 108 0.38 10.82 -4.38
C TRP A 108 0.19 9.30 -4.39
N LEU A 109 1.13 8.58 -5.02
CA LEU A 109 1.16 7.12 -5.06
C LEU A 109 1.37 6.50 -3.66
N MET A 110 2.23 7.11 -2.84
CA MET A 110 2.41 6.74 -1.44
C MET A 110 1.16 7.01 -0.61
N VAL A 111 0.45 8.12 -0.82
CA VAL A 111 -0.81 8.43 -0.13
C VAL A 111 -1.89 7.37 -0.41
N GLU A 112 -1.96 6.83 -1.63
CA GLU A 112 -2.82 5.67 -1.93
C GLU A 112 -2.48 4.48 -1.01
N THR A 113 -1.19 4.16 -0.86
CA THR A 113 -0.73 3.07 0.01
C THR A 113 -1.00 3.37 1.49
N LEU A 114 -0.79 4.62 1.93
CA LEU A 114 -1.06 5.05 3.30
C LEU A 114 -2.55 4.96 3.65
N LEU A 115 -3.47 5.28 2.73
CA LEU A 115 -4.92 5.15 2.95
C LEU A 115 -5.43 3.72 2.74
N TYR A 116 -4.71 2.88 1.99
CA TYR A 116 -5.05 1.46 1.86
C TYR A 116 -4.95 0.72 3.20
N ILE A 117 -3.95 1.04 4.04
CA ILE A 117 -3.76 0.40 5.36
C ILE A 117 -4.98 0.58 6.29
N PRO A 118 -5.41 1.81 6.63
CA PRO A 118 -6.59 2.00 7.47
C PRO A 118 -7.87 1.49 6.79
N THR A 119 -7.96 1.51 5.45
CA THR A 119 -9.08 0.89 4.74
C THR A 119 -9.14 -0.62 5.00
N MET A 120 -7.99 -1.31 4.97
CA MET A 120 -7.90 -2.74 5.31
C MET A 120 -8.21 -3.02 6.79
N ILE A 121 -8.04 -2.06 7.69
CA ILE A 121 -8.29 -2.23 9.13
C ILE A 121 -9.76 -1.95 9.47
N PHE A 122 -10.30 -0.80 9.02
CA PHE A 122 -11.62 -0.30 9.42
C PHE A 122 -12.73 -0.58 8.41
N ALA A 123 -12.41 -0.81 7.13
CA ALA A 123 -13.38 -1.00 6.05
C ALA A 123 -13.04 -2.26 5.23
N SER A 124 -12.61 -3.31 5.92
CA SER A 124 -12.12 -4.55 5.30
C SER A 124 -13.22 -5.32 4.57
N ASP A 125 -14.46 -5.20 5.03
CA ASP A 125 -15.70 -5.72 4.46
C ASP A 125 -16.07 -5.03 3.14
N ALA A 126 -15.71 -3.75 3.00
CA ALA A 126 -15.85 -2.98 1.76
C ALA A 126 -14.80 -3.34 0.71
N LEU A 127 -13.83 -4.21 1.03
CA LEU A 127 -12.80 -4.70 0.11
C LEU A 127 -13.08 -6.15 -0.30
N PRO A 128 -12.90 -6.50 -1.59
CA PRO A 128 -13.04 -7.87 -2.02
C PRO A 128 -12.00 -8.76 -1.32
N SER A 129 -12.43 -9.93 -0.86
CA SER A 129 -11.57 -10.85 -0.13
C SER A 129 -10.36 -11.29 -0.99
N PRO A 130 -9.17 -11.40 -0.39
CA PRO A 130 -7.97 -11.76 -1.13
C PRO A 130 -8.07 -13.21 -1.60
N ARG A 131 -7.84 -13.44 -2.89
CA ARG A 131 -7.87 -14.80 -3.47
C ARG A 131 -6.78 -15.72 -2.93
N SER A 132 -5.66 -15.15 -2.49
CA SER A 132 -4.55 -15.89 -1.90
C SER A 132 -3.89 -15.05 -0.80
N TYR A 133 -3.84 -15.60 0.41
CA TYR A 133 -3.16 -14.98 1.54
C TYR A 133 -1.64 -14.85 1.31
N ARG A 134 -1.02 -15.78 0.58
CA ARG A 134 0.42 -15.69 0.24
C ARG A 134 0.71 -14.48 -0.65
N ARG A 135 -0.18 -14.22 -1.62
CA ARG A 135 -0.10 -13.04 -2.49
C ARG A 135 -0.28 -11.75 -1.69
N SER A 136 -1.27 -11.72 -0.79
CA SER A 136 -1.53 -10.55 0.07
C SER A 136 -0.29 -10.20 0.91
N LYS A 137 0.35 -11.20 1.54
CA LYS A 137 1.60 -11.01 2.30
C LYS A 137 2.74 -10.43 1.47
N LEU A 138 2.92 -10.91 0.24
CA LEU A 138 3.95 -10.40 -0.67
C LEU A 138 3.68 -8.93 -1.05
N LEU A 139 2.43 -8.59 -1.40
CA LEU A 139 2.06 -7.23 -1.79
C LEU A 139 2.20 -6.24 -0.64
N VAL A 140 1.85 -6.65 0.59
CA VAL A 140 2.07 -5.84 1.80
C VAL A 140 3.55 -5.52 1.97
N PHE A 141 4.44 -6.51 1.81
CA PHE A 141 5.89 -6.30 1.85
C PHE A 141 6.41 -5.36 0.74
N ILE A 142 5.90 -5.48 -0.49
CA ILE A 142 6.26 -4.58 -1.60
C ILE A 142 5.80 -3.15 -1.31
N ASN A 143 4.58 -2.96 -0.80
CA ASN A 143 4.07 -1.65 -0.40
C ASN A 143 4.90 -1.02 0.73
N TYR A 144 5.44 -1.81 1.66
CA TYR A 144 6.38 -1.28 2.65
C TYR A 144 7.64 -0.70 2.02
N LEU A 145 8.24 -1.44 1.08
CA LEU A 145 9.41 -0.95 0.36
C LEU A 145 9.09 0.33 -0.43
N GLU A 146 7.93 0.39 -1.07
CA GLU A 146 7.45 1.60 -1.76
C GLU A 146 7.41 2.83 -0.85
N VAL A 147 6.78 2.72 0.32
CA VAL A 147 6.68 3.84 1.26
C VAL A 147 8.04 4.24 1.81
N VAL A 148 8.89 3.28 2.20
CA VAL A 148 10.25 3.54 2.69
C VAL A 148 11.09 4.27 1.63
N LEU A 149 11.06 3.80 0.38
CA LEU A 149 11.80 4.44 -0.70
C LEU A 149 11.23 5.82 -1.07
N THR A 150 9.91 6.02 -0.96
CA THR A 150 9.31 7.34 -1.18
C THR A 150 9.75 8.34 -0.12
N PHE A 151 9.80 7.95 1.16
CA PHE A 151 10.38 8.80 2.21
C PHE A 151 11.86 9.12 1.94
N ALA A 152 12.63 8.18 1.40
CA ALA A 152 14.01 8.46 0.98
C ALA A 152 14.07 9.55 -0.11
N VAL A 153 13.17 9.53 -1.10
CA VAL A 153 13.05 10.62 -2.09
C VAL A 153 12.76 11.96 -1.41
N LEU A 154 11.80 11.99 -0.47
CA LEU A 154 11.43 13.21 0.25
C LEU A 154 12.60 13.77 1.08
N HIS A 155 13.34 12.90 1.76
CA HIS A 155 14.51 13.27 2.57
C HIS A 155 15.64 13.82 1.70
N MET A 156 15.90 13.19 0.55
CA MET A 156 16.90 13.63 -0.42
C MET A 156 16.58 15.02 -1.00
N HIS A 157 15.30 15.29 -1.27
CA HIS A 157 14.86 16.57 -1.81
C HIS A 157 14.91 17.70 -0.76
N GLY A 158 14.37 17.46 0.43
CA GLY A 158 14.02 18.53 1.36
C GLY A 158 15.14 19.12 2.20
N GLN A 159 16.36 18.56 2.15
CA GLN A 159 17.52 19.02 2.94
C GLN A 159 17.20 19.25 4.43
N TYR A 160 16.45 18.32 5.02
CA TYR A 160 15.82 18.50 6.33
C TYR A 160 16.74 18.33 7.54
N PHE A 161 17.95 17.78 7.34
CA PHE A 161 18.79 17.18 8.37
C PHE A 161 20.01 18.03 8.72
N ASN A 162 20.64 17.72 9.86
CA ASN A 162 21.87 18.36 10.35
C ASN A 162 23.05 18.29 9.38
N ALA A 163 23.07 17.31 8.48
CA ALA A 163 24.09 17.14 7.45
C ALA A 163 23.42 16.84 6.10
N PRO A 164 24.00 17.29 4.97
CA PRO A 164 23.47 17.02 3.65
C PRO A 164 23.63 15.53 3.30
N LEU A 165 22.59 14.95 2.68
CA LEU A 165 22.63 13.61 2.11
C LEU A 165 23.44 13.66 0.81
N SER A 166 24.62 13.04 0.79
CA SER A 166 25.57 13.17 -0.32
C SER A 166 25.25 12.20 -1.44
N ASN A 167 24.83 10.99 -1.09
CA ASN A 167 24.44 9.95 -2.04
C ASN A 167 22.98 9.56 -1.84
N TRP A 168 22.34 9.09 -2.91
CA TRP A 168 20.98 8.54 -2.83
C TRP A 168 20.88 7.34 -1.87
N THR A 169 21.98 6.61 -1.68
CA THR A 169 22.10 5.51 -0.70
C THR A 169 21.94 6.00 0.72
N ASP A 170 22.42 7.21 1.04
CA ASP A 170 22.33 7.80 2.37
C ASP A 170 20.86 8.06 2.72
N ALA A 171 20.08 8.55 1.75
CA ALA A 171 18.65 8.77 1.89
C ALA A 171 17.86 7.47 2.08
N VAL A 172 18.21 6.41 1.34
CA VAL A 172 17.61 5.08 1.50
C VAL A 172 17.93 4.53 2.88
N TYR A 173 19.21 4.53 3.27
CA TYR A 173 19.66 4.09 4.59
C TYR A 173 18.92 4.83 5.70
N LEU A 174 18.88 6.17 5.64
CA LEU A 174 18.20 7.00 6.63
C LEU A 174 16.72 6.65 6.75
N SER A 175 16.04 6.47 5.62
CA SER A 175 14.62 6.08 5.62
C SER A 175 14.40 4.72 6.29
N PHE A 176 15.27 3.73 6.04
CA PHE A 176 15.22 2.45 6.74
C PHE A 176 15.49 2.62 8.24
N VAL A 177 16.49 3.41 8.64
CA VAL A 177 16.83 3.65 10.05
C VAL A 177 15.68 4.31 10.82
N ILE A 178 14.99 5.27 10.20
CA ILE A 178 13.81 5.93 10.77
C ILE A 178 12.64 4.95 10.86
N THR A 179 12.28 4.30 9.74
CA THR A 179 11.13 3.38 9.71
C THR A 179 11.34 2.17 10.61
N SER A 180 12.56 1.66 10.75
CA SER A 180 12.87 0.56 11.68
C SER A 180 13.02 1.01 13.14
N THR A 181 12.88 2.31 13.43
CA THR A 181 13.02 2.90 14.77
C THR A 181 14.40 2.66 15.40
N ILE A 182 15.45 2.44 14.59
CA ILE A 182 16.82 2.24 15.08
C ILE A 182 17.43 3.57 15.54
N GLY A 183 17.34 4.60 14.70
CA GLY A 183 17.75 5.96 15.05
C GLY A 183 19.21 6.12 15.53
N PHE A 184 20.21 5.73 14.71
CA PHE A 184 21.64 5.84 15.07
C PHE A 184 22.13 7.25 15.44
N GLY A 185 21.39 8.30 15.06
CA GLY A 185 21.66 9.68 15.47
C GLY A 185 22.63 10.47 14.60
N GLU A 186 23.22 9.84 13.58
CA GLU A 186 24.07 10.51 12.58
C GLU A 186 23.32 11.60 11.79
N PHE A 187 22.09 11.31 11.38
CA PHE A 187 21.17 12.24 10.74
C PHE A 187 19.95 12.48 11.63
N TYR A 188 19.68 13.73 11.99
CA TYR A 188 18.50 14.13 12.74
C TYR A 188 17.89 15.41 12.13
N PRO A 189 16.54 15.52 12.11
CA PRO A 189 15.87 16.63 11.47
C PRO A 189 16.08 17.92 12.27
N ILE A 190 16.58 18.96 11.61
CA ILE A 190 16.80 20.29 12.23
C ILE A 190 15.73 21.29 11.83
N THR A 191 15.08 21.08 10.68
CA THR A 191 14.00 21.93 10.17
C THR A 191 12.64 21.50 10.71
N ASP A 192 11.69 22.43 10.82
CA ASP A 192 10.34 22.12 11.30
C ASP A 192 9.59 21.20 10.34
N MET A 193 9.76 21.41 9.03
CA MET A 193 9.22 20.50 8.01
C MET A 193 9.86 19.11 8.11
N GLY A 194 11.17 19.04 8.33
CA GLY A 194 11.88 17.77 8.56
C GLY A 194 11.32 16.98 9.74
N LYS A 195 11.10 17.65 10.87
CA LYS A 195 10.52 17.03 12.07
C LYS A 195 9.11 16.49 11.77
N LEU A 196 8.30 17.22 11.00
CA LEU A 196 6.97 16.80 10.58
C LEU A 196 7.03 15.57 9.65
N VAL A 197 7.90 15.56 8.64
CA VAL A 197 8.06 14.42 7.72
C VAL A 197 8.48 13.15 8.47
N VAL A 198 9.47 13.25 9.37
CA VAL A 198 9.93 12.12 10.21
C VAL A 198 8.84 11.63 11.17
N SER A 199 8.02 12.54 11.69
CA SER A 199 6.88 12.17 12.55
C SER A 199 5.82 11.39 11.78
N ILE A 200 5.48 11.83 10.56
CA ILE A 200 4.55 11.11 9.67
C ILE A 200 5.11 9.73 9.29
N GLN A 201 6.41 9.64 8.97
CA GLN A 201 7.08 8.37 8.68
C GLN A 201 7.00 7.39 9.86
N SER A 202 7.22 7.88 11.08
CA SER A 202 7.10 7.07 12.31
C SER A 202 5.66 6.59 12.55
N LEU A 203 4.66 7.45 12.32
CA LEU A 203 3.25 7.08 12.45
C LEU A 203 2.83 6.00 11.44
N PHE A 204 3.36 6.08 10.22
CA PHE A 204 3.18 5.04 9.21
C PHE A 204 3.72 3.69 9.69
N TYR A 205 4.94 3.65 10.24
CA TYR A 205 5.54 2.40 10.73
C TYR A 205 4.68 1.70 11.77
N LEU A 206 4.19 2.44 12.76
CA LEU A 206 3.31 1.89 13.81
C LEU A 206 2.05 1.26 13.21
N SER A 207 1.39 1.97 12.29
CA SER A 207 0.20 1.48 11.59
C SER A 207 0.52 0.25 10.72
N TYR A 208 1.70 0.24 10.10
CA TYR A 208 2.15 -0.85 9.25
C TYR A 208 2.46 -2.12 10.04
N ILE A 209 3.09 -2.05 11.22
CA ILE A 209 3.30 -3.22 12.09
C ILE A 209 1.96 -3.86 12.46
N ALA A 210 0.95 -3.07 12.83
CA ALA A 210 -0.36 -3.60 13.18
C ALA A 210 -0.99 -4.37 12.01
N LEU A 211 -0.92 -3.82 10.80
CA LEU A 211 -1.37 -4.51 9.59
C LEU A 211 -0.55 -5.78 9.32
N PHE A 212 0.78 -5.69 9.43
CA PHE A 212 1.67 -6.81 9.20
C PHE A 212 1.34 -7.97 10.15
N MET A 213 1.18 -7.69 11.45
CA MET A 213 0.76 -8.69 12.44
C MET A 213 -0.61 -9.27 12.10
N SER A 214 -1.59 -8.44 11.73
CA SER A 214 -2.94 -8.88 11.35
C SER A 214 -2.92 -9.85 10.17
N VAL A 215 -2.20 -9.52 9.10
CA VAL A 215 -2.12 -10.32 7.85
C VAL A 215 -1.29 -11.60 8.04
N PHE A 216 -0.27 -11.58 8.90
CA PHE A 216 0.58 -12.75 9.14
C PHE A 216 -0.01 -13.71 10.17
N ASN A 217 -0.78 -13.21 11.14
CA ASN A 217 -1.42 -14.05 12.16
C ASN A 217 -2.64 -14.81 11.61
N THR A 218 -3.22 -14.38 10.47
CA THR A 218 -4.51 -14.92 9.98
C THR A 218 -4.49 -16.39 9.50
N ARG A 219 -3.35 -17.10 9.45
CA ARG A 219 -3.23 -18.57 9.32
C ARG A 219 -1.76 -18.99 9.15
N ALA A 220 -1.08 -19.28 10.25
CA ALA A 220 0.14 -20.10 10.27
C ALA A 220 -0.15 -21.62 10.17
N THR A 221 -1.40 -22.02 9.92
CA THR A 221 -1.89 -23.39 10.20
C THR A 221 -2.06 -24.34 9.01
N ARG A 222 -1.57 -24.04 7.79
CA ARG A 222 -1.53 -25.04 6.70
C ARG A 222 -0.27 -24.91 5.87
N GLY A 223 0.83 -25.43 6.41
CA GLY A 223 2.13 -25.52 5.76
C GLY A 223 2.19 -26.67 4.75
N TYR A 224 3.06 -26.51 3.74
CA TYR A 224 3.27 -27.41 2.60
C TYR A 224 3.82 -28.81 2.98
N PHE A 225 4.08 -29.06 4.27
CA PHE A 225 4.71 -30.29 4.78
C PHE A 225 3.76 -31.21 5.58
N GLU A 226 2.45 -30.93 5.67
CA GLU A 226 1.49 -31.85 6.31
C GLU A 226 1.16 -33.11 5.47
N GLY A 227 2.00 -33.46 4.50
CA GLY A 227 1.77 -34.59 3.58
C GLY A 227 2.90 -35.60 3.51
N SER A 228 3.90 -35.55 4.38
CA SER A 228 5.07 -36.46 4.34
C SER A 228 5.21 -37.41 5.52
N ASP A 229 4.15 -37.61 6.32
CA ASP A 229 4.07 -38.75 7.23
C ASP A 229 2.79 -39.54 6.91
N LYS A 230 2.96 -40.53 6.04
CA LYS A 230 2.16 -41.76 6.01
C LYS A 230 3.05 -42.91 6.43
#